data_AF-A0A842SHE0-F1
#
_entry.id   AF-A0A842SHE0-F1
#
_cell.length_a   1.000
_cell.length_b   1.000
_cell.length_c   1.000
_cell.angle_alpha   90.00
_cell.angle_beta   90.00
_cell.angle_gamma   90.00
#
_symmetry.space_group_name_H-M   'P 1'
#
loop_
_entity.id
_entity.type
_entity.pdbx_description
1 polymer ?
#
loop_
_entity_poly.entity_id
_entity_poly.type
_entity_poly.pdbx_seq_one_letter_code
_entity_poly.pdbx_strand_id
1 'polypeptide(L)'
;MLEGLIGTRGAYILDESTNILGKVPVSELTSTIKSLSSGVYAIIFDGVIKKELVSICESANVVFLIGMSSDVKDSKTNINILTVDDF
;
A
#
# COMPACT_ATOMS: atom_id res chain seq x y z
N MET A 1 -11.17 1.97 9.13
CA MET A 1 -10.65 1.02 8.11
C MET A 1 -9.33 0.38 8.54
N LEU A 2 -8.36 1.17 9.04
CA LEU A 2 -7.10 0.64 9.61
C LEU A 2 -7.33 -0.31 10.80
N GLU A 3 -8.26 0.01 11.70
CA GLU A 3 -8.57 -0.81 12.88
C GLU A 3 -8.94 -2.27 12.57
N GLY A 4 -9.51 -2.54 11.39
CA GLY A 4 -9.83 -3.91 10.94
C GLY A 4 -8.68 -4.63 10.24
N LEU A 5 -7.52 -3.97 10.12
CA LEU A 5 -6.30 -4.50 9.52
C LEU A 5 -5.21 -4.72 10.56
N ILE A 6 -5.19 -3.91 11.63
CA ILE A 6 -4.23 -3.97 12.73
C ILE A 6 -4.19 -5.40 13.31
N GLY A 7 -3.01 -6.04 13.22
CA GLY A 7 -2.77 -7.38 13.74
C GLY A 7 -3.23 -8.53 12.84
N THR A 8 -3.82 -8.24 11.68
CA THR A 8 -4.25 -9.25 10.70
C THR A 8 -3.22 -9.53 9.62
N ARG A 9 -2.18 -8.67 9.49
CA ARG A 9 -1.24 -8.68 8.36
C ARG A 9 -1.96 -8.67 7.02
N GLY A 10 -3.08 -7.96 6.95
CA GLY A 10 -3.88 -7.78 5.74
C GLY A 10 -3.48 -6.51 4.98
N ALA A 11 -3.91 -6.43 3.73
CA ALA A 11 -3.79 -5.29 2.86
C ALA A 11 -5.12 -5.05 2.13
N TYR A 12 -5.52 -3.78 2.01
CA TYR A 12 -6.59 -3.30 1.16
C TYR A 12 -6.00 -2.61 -0.05
N ILE A 13 -6.55 -2.94 -1.21
CA ILE A 13 -6.22 -2.32 -2.49
C ILE A 13 -7.44 -1.49 -2.88
N LEU A 14 -7.23 -0.21 -3.17
CA LEU A 14 -8.29 0.74 -3.46
C LEU A 14 -8.11 1.38 -4.84
N ASP A 15 -9.24 1.70 -5.46
CA ASP A 15 -9.30 2.52 -6.67
C ASP A 15 -9.36 4.02 -6.33
N GLU A 16 -9.36 4.87 -7.37
CA GLU A 16 -9.44 6.33 -7.26
C GLU A 16 -10.68 6.84 -6.51
N SER A 17 -11.78 6.10 -6.59
CA SER A 17 -13.04 6.39 -5.87
C SER A 17 -13.05 5.85 -4.45
N THR A 18 -11.91 5.37 -3.93
CA THR A 18 -11.77 4.79 -2.57
C THR A 18 -12.62 3.53 -2.36
N ASN A 19 -13.01 2.82 -3.43
CA ASN A 19 -13.63 1.51 -3.28
C ASN A 19 -12.56 0.44 -3.09
N ILE A 20 -12.88 -0.57 -2.28
CA ILE A 20 -11.97 -1.70 -2.06
C ILE A 20 -12.04 -2.61 -3.29
N LEU A 21 -10.99 -2.62 -4.09
CA LEU A 21 -10.80 -3.55 -5.20
C LEU A 21 -10.53 -4.97 -4.70
N GLY A 22 -9.88 -5.09 -3.55
CA GLY A 22 -9.62 -6.39 -2.93
C GLY A 22 -8.95 -6.31 -1.57
N LYS A 23 -9.03 -7.42 -0.82
CA LYS A 23 -8.28 -7.66 0.40
C LYS A 23 -7.35 -8.85 0.18
N VAL A 24 -6.07 -8.68 0.46
CA VAL A 24 -5.06 -9.74 0.35
C VAL A 24 -4.17 -9.73 1.58
N PRO A 25 -3.55 -10.85 1.97
CA PRO A 25 -2.53 -10.83 3.00
C PRO A 25 -1.28 -10.07 2.51
N VAL A 26 -0.55 -9.44 3.42
CA VAL A 26 0.67 -8.67 3.12
C VAL A 26 1.72 -9.52 2.40
N SER A 27 1.78 -10.82 2.70
CA SER A 27 2.67 -11.76 2.01
C SER A 27 2.36 -11.90 0.51
N GLU A 28 1.11 -11.69 0.09
CA GLU A 28 0.68 -11.82 -1.31
C GLU A 28 0.56 -10.47 -2.03
N LEU A 29 0.53 -9.35 -1.29
CA LEU A 29 0.36 -8.00 -1.81
C LEU A 29 1.27 -7.71 -3.02
N THR A 30 2.56 -8.03 -2.92
CA THR A 30 3.53 -7.83 -4.01
C THR A 30 3.13 -8.54 -5.31
N SER A 31 2.66 -9.79 -5.21
CA SER A 31 2.22 -10.57 -6.37
C SER A 31 0.90 -10.03 -6.93
N THR A 32 -0.01 -9.58 -6.05
CA THR A 32 -1.29 -9.00 -6.45
C THR A 32 -1.10 -7.68 -7.19
N ILE A 33 -0.25 -6.76 -6.70
CA ILE A 33 0.04 -5.48 -7.37
C ILE A 33 0.61 -5.74 -8.78
N LYS A 34 1.58 -6.65 -8.88
CA LYS A 34 2.18 -7.05 -10.15
C LYS A 34 1.17 -7.66 -11.12
N SER A 35 0.16 -8.36 -10.61
CA SER A 35 -0.87 -8.99 -11.44
C SER A 35 -1.93 -7.99 -11.92
N LEU A 36 -2.35 -7.08 -11.04
CA LEU A 36 -3.37 -6.06 -11.36
C LEU A 36 -2.91 -5.11 -12.46
N SER A 37 -1.61 -4.80 -12.52
CA SER A 37 -0.94 -3.98 -13.56
C SER A 37 -1.44 -2.54 -13.72
N SER A 38 -2.70 -2.22 -13.40
CA SER A 38 -3.34 -0.90 -13.46
C SER A 38 -4.59 -0.84 -12.57
N GLY A 39 -5.12 0.36 -12.34
CA GLY A 39 -6.36 0.59 -11.58
C GLY A 39 -6.18 0.64 -10.06
N VAL A 40 -4.97 0.41 -9.55
CA VAL A 40 -4.65 0.56 -8.13
C VAL A 40 -4.25 2.01 -7.86
N TYR A 41 -5.05 2.72 -7.08
CA TYR A 41 -4.78 4.10 -6.70
C TYR A 41 -4.10 4.19 -5.34
N ALA A 42 -4.63 3.47 -4.35
CA ALA A 42 -4.13 3.48 -2.99
C ALA A 42 -4.01 2.06 -2.42
N ILE A 43 -3.03 1.86 -1.56
CA ILE A 43 -2.82 0.59 -0.85
C ILE A 43 -2.67 0.87 0.63
N ILE A 44 -3.46 0.20 1.46
CA ILE A 44 -3.39 0.29 2.92
C ILE A 44 -3.03 -1.09 3.45
N PHE A 45 -1.98 -1.23 4.25
CA PHE A 45 -1.60 -2.54 4.77
C PHE A 45 -1.02 -2.53 6.18
N ASP A 46 -1.18 -3.65 6.87
CA ASP A 46 -0.71 -3.89 8.23
C ASP A 46 0.77 -4.34 8.21
N GLY A 47 1.68 -3.40 7.97
CA GLY A 47 3.11 -3.69 7.92
C GLY A 47 4.02 -2.48 7.68
N VAL A 48 5.32 -2.75 7.59
CA VAL A 48 6.35 -1.73 7.35
C VAL A 48 6.54 -1.51 5.85
N ILE A 49 6.48 -0.25 5.42
CA ILE A 49 6.78 0.18 4.06
C ILE A 49 8.29 0.10 3.83
N LYS A 50 8.66 -0.80 2.90
CA LYS A 50 10.05 -1.05 2.48
C LYS A 50 10.28 -0.55 1.06
N LYS A 51 11.55 -0.26 0.74
CA LYS A 51 11.97 0.25 -0.58
C LYS A 51 11.52 -0.63 -1.75
N GLU A 52 11.58 -1.96 -1.60
CA GLU A 52 11.15 -2.89 -2.66
C GLU A 52 9.66 -2.72 -2.98
N LEU A 53 8.81 -2.60 -1.96
CA LEU A 53 7.37 -2.41 -2.14
C LEU A 53 7.08 -1.07 -2.82
N VAL A 54 7.77 -0.01 -2.43
CA VAL A 54 7.67 1.31 -3.07
C VAL A 54 7.99 1.21 -4.57
N SER A 55 9.10 0.57 -4.94
CA SER A 55 9.47 0.45 -6.38
C SER A 55 8.46 -0.35 -7.20
N ILE A 56 7.82 -1.37 -6.60
CA ILE A 56 6.74 -2.12 -7.23
C ILE A 56 5.50 -1.22 -7.43
N CYS A 57 5.15 -0.46 -6.39
CA CYS A 57 4.03 0.48 -6.43
C CYS A 57 4.27 1.59 -7.46
N GLU A 58 5.52 2.07 -7.62
CA GLU A 58 5.87 3.10 -8.60
C GLU A 58 5.67 2.56 -10.02
N SER A 59 6.11 1.32 -10.25
CA SER A 59 5.92 0.64 -11.53
C SER A 59 4.44 0.41 -11.86
N ALA A 60 3.61 0.22 -10.84
CA ALA A 60 2.17 0.02 -10.96
C ALA A 60 1.35 1.34 -10.96
N ASN A 61 2.02 2.51 -10.96
CA ASN A 61 1.39 3.83 -10.91
C ASN A 61 0.47 4.05 -9.69
N VAL A 62 0.82 3.46 -8.54
CA VAL A 62 0.11 3.68 -7.28
C VAL A 62 0.47 5.06 -6.74
N VAL A 63 -0.55 5.82 -6.33
CA VAL A 63 -0.39 7.21 -5.86
C VAL A 63 -0.17 7.28 -4.35
N PHE A 64 -0.86 6.41 -3.59
CA PHE A 64 -0.82 6.39 -2.13
C PHE A 64 -0.43 5.02 -1.58
N LEU A 65 0.53 5.00 -0.66
CA LEU A 65 0.95 3.82 0.06
C LEU A 65 0.90 4.09 1.57
N ILE A 66 -0.04 3.43 2.24
CA ILE A 66 -0.33 3.62 3.66
C ILE A 66 0.05 2.35 4.42
N GLY A 67 0.86 2.50 5.46
CA GLY A 67 1.36 1.39 6.27
C GLY A 67 1.41 1.72 7.76
N MET A 68 1.85 0.75 8.57
CA MET A 68 2.08 0.95 10.01
C MET A 68 3.30 1.82 10.27
N SER A 69 4.36 1.66 9.49
CA SER A 69 5.60 2.44 9.62
C SER A 69 6.30 2.47 8.27
N SER A 70 7.21 3.41 8.08
CA SER A 70 7.98 3.53 6.84
C SER A 70 9.48 3.55 7.12
N ASP A 71 10.21 2.65 6.46
CA ASP A 71 11.69 2.67 6.42
C ASP A 71 12.21 3.55 5.26
N VAL A 72 11.30 4.01 4.40
CA VAL A 72 11.58 4.85 3.23
C VAL A 72 11.15 6.27 3.53
N LYS A 73 12.03 7.24 3.22
CA LYS A 73 11.70 8.66 3.28
C LYS A 73 10.95 9.10 2.02
N ASP A 74 9.92 9.91 2.21
CA ASP A 74 9.07 10.54 1.20
C ASP A 74 9.89 11.19 0.07
N SER A 75 10.99 11.87 0.39
CA SER A 75 11.75 12.68 -0.56
C SER A 75 12.52 11.85 -1.61
N LYS A 76 12.42 10.52 -1.57
CA LYS A 76 13.10 9.60 -2.50
C LYS A 76 12.16 8.92 -3.48
N THR A 77 10.86 9.23 -3.47
CA THR A 77 9.84 8.46 -4.22
C THR A 77 8.76 9.39 -4.77
N ASN A 78 8.11 9.02 -5.86
CA ASN A 78 6.98 9.78 -6.41
C ASN A 78 5.63 9.37 -5.81
N ILE A 79 5.64 8.50 -4.80
CA ILE A 79 4.45 7.99 -4.12
C ILE A 79 4.26 8.74 -2.81
N ASN A 80 3.01 9.06 -2.49
CA ASN A 80 2.64 9.58 -1.19
C ASN A 80 2.65 8.44 -0.17
N ILE A 81 3.69 8.42 0.66
CA ILE A 81 3.85 7.48 1.75
C ILE A 81 3.20 8.07 3.00
N LEU A 82 2.22 7.38 3.56
CA LEU A 82 1.59 7.74 4.83
C LEU A 82 1.75 6.61 5.83
N THR A 83 1.89 6.95 7.11
CA THR A 83 1.93 5.97 8.19
C THR A 83 0.79 6.23 9.15
N VAL A 84 0.49 5.27 10.03
CA VAL A 84 -0.51 5.48 11.09
C VAL A 84 -0.15 6.59 12.07
N ASP A 85 1.11 7.03 12.10
CA ASP A 85 1.57 8.14 12.94
C ASP A 85 1.21 9.52 12.34
N ASP A 86 0.89 9.56 11.04
CA ASP A 86 0.46 10.77 10.32
C ASP A 86 -1.04 11.07 10.52
N PHE A 87 -1.78 10.17 11.17
CA PHE A 87 -3.22 10.23 11.42
C PHE A 87 -3.56 10.26 12.91
#